data_AF-A0A6J6BFU6-F1
#
_entry.id   AF-A0A6J6BFU6-F1
#
_cell.length_a   1.000
_cell.length_b   1.000
_cell.length_c   1.000
_cell.angle_alpha   90.00
_cell.angle_beta   90.00
_cell.angle_gamma   90.00
#
_symmetry.space_group_name_H-M   'P 1'
#
loop_
_entity.id
_entity.type
_entity.pdbx_description
1 polymer ?
#
loop_
_entity_poly.entity_id
_entity_poly.type
_entity_poly.pdbx_seq_one_letter_code
_entity_poly.pdbx_strand_id
1 'polypeptide(L)'
;MPYVQVSTSGLIAAGALGDLQREISLGNRVIKQITATPASQGTWALDNSLSDASAQALAGLGNTTFLVAPSQLARPVTLSEQQTMTSAVQLGKDSGLRALAYDTLLSQRATDSGVDPALRAHQLIALMISAWFSARSPNSESFTAGGAALGSVLLLETSIDSDVISALTPSLLSGGPLQVLPNAASLGPVSSKSAEPVVQFVTQIPPDERAPLLETAETRRQVSAFRTMTTSPESEVELWTRMNAQTLASNLSPQQRLALHNSVRTQLAKSLAEIEFPPPRQVTITGRSTSIPLRFRNNLPYEVRVTLAARSTRLEVVGGDSQEIVLAPGENRIDLAVTVRAPGESVLRIKLLSPNEELEIGQIELPVRSTAISGVGAALSAISILFLLLWWSHTHRRRKRDEARSAGDHPTLGSPPQQPTN
;
A
#
# COMPACT_ATOMS: atom_id res chain seq x y z
N MET A 1 5.28 12.36 15.94
CA MET A 1 5.08 11.03 16.57
C MET A 1 4.58 10.05 15.52
N PRO A 2 4.92 8.75 15.60
CA PRO A 2 4.44 7.74 14.65
C PRO A 2 2.93 7.48 14.86
N TYR A 3 2.23 6.98 13.83
CA TYR A 3 0.79 6.69 13.93
C TYR A 3 0.51 5.53 14.89
N VAL A 4 1.37 4.52 14.90
CA VAL A 4 1.42 3.47 15.94
C VAL A 4 2.78 3.42 16.61
N GLN A 5 2.86 2.82 17.80
CA GLN A 5 4.14 2.53 18.43
C GLN A 5 4.90 1.51 17.60
N VAL A 6 6.09 1.85 17.13
CA VAL A 6 6.94 0.99 16.29
C VAL A 6 8.23 0.63 17.03
N SER A 7 8.86 -0.45 16.60
CA SER A 7 10.24 -0.76 17.01
C SER A 7 11.21 0.13 16.21
N THR A 8 11.56 1.31 16.73
CA THR A 8 12.46 2.21 15.98
C THR A 8 13.82 1.54 15.74
N SER A 9 14.39 0.85 16.74
CA SER A 9 15.68 0.17 16.51
C SER A 9 15.57 -0.95 15.48
N GLY A 10 14.47 -1.71 15.46
CA GLY A 10 14.21 -2.74 14.46
C GLY A 10 14.09 -2.16 13.04
N LEU A 11 13.33 -1.06 12.90
CA LEU A 11 13.20 -0.36 11.62
C LEU A 11 14.54 0.21 11.12
N ILE A 12 15.33 0.83 12.01
CA ILE A 12 16.64 1.37 11.67
C ILE A 12 17.62 0.25 11.29
N ALA A 13 17.63 -0.86 12.05
CA ALA A 13 18.46 -2.03 11.75
C ALA A 13 18.08 -2.69 10.41
N ALA A 14 16.81 -2.63 10.01
CA ALA A 14 16.31 -3.10 8.73
C ALA A 14 16.52 -2.09 7.56
N GLY A 15 17.08 -0.91 7.82
CA GLY A 15 17.27 0.14 6.81
C GLY A 15 15.97 0.84 6.39
N ALA A 16 14.92 0.77 7.20
CA ALA A 16 13.56 1.22 6.87
C ALA A 16 13.23 2.62 7.39
N LEU A 17 14.17 3.57 7.29
CA LEU A 17 13.95 4.97 7.71
C LEU A 17 12.76 5.61 6.98
N GLY A 18 12.55 5.25 5.70
CA GLY A 18 11.40 5.72 4.93
C GLY A 18 10.05 5.25 5.48
N ASP A 19 9.98 4.05 6.08
CA ASP A 19 8.77 3.54 6.73
C ASP A 19 8.50 4.28 8.04
N LEU A 20 9.55 4.51 8.84
CA LEU A 20 9.45 5.35 10.04
C LEU A 20 8.94 6.77 9.72
N GLN A 21 9.47 7.40 8.67
CA GLN A 21 9.01 8.73 8.24
C GLN A 21 7.55 8.72 7.77
N ARG A 22 7.09 7.64 7.11
CA ARG A 22 5.69 7.47 6.71
C ARG A 22 4.78 7.33 7.93
N GLU A 23 5.17 6.55 8.93
CA GLU A 23 4.45 6.43 10.20
C GLU A 23 4.35 7.78 10.92
N ILE A 24 5.46 8.53 11.00
CA ILE A 24 5.48 9.88 11.60
C ILE A 24 4.58 10.84 10.83
N SER A 25 4.62 10.80 9.50
CA SER A 25 3.79 11.67 8.66
C SER A 25 2.31 11.36 8.83
N LEU A 26 1.95 10.07 8.90
CA LEU A 26 0.57 9.65 9.14
C LEU A 26 0.11 10.06 10.55
N GLY A 27 0.93 9.83 11.58
CA GLY A 27 0.63 10.21 12.96
C GLY A 27 0.40 11.72 13.09
N ASN A 28 1.28 12.52 12.51
CA ASN A 28 1.14 13.98 12.51
C ASN A 28 -0.14 14.45 11.79
N ARG A 29 -0.53 13.82 10.68
CA ARG A 29 -1.80 14.13 9.99
C ARG A 29 -3.01 13.80 10.85
N VAL A 30 -3.05 12.60 11.43
CA VAL A 30 -4.18 12.14 12.25
C VAL A 30 -4.32 12.97 13.52
N ILE A 31 -3.21 13.28 14.21
CA ILE A 31 -3.22 14.17 15.38
C ILE A 31 -3.80 15.53 15.00
N LYS A 32 -3.31 16.15 13.91
CA LYS A 32 -3.82 17.45 13.44
C LYS A 32 -5.32 17.39 13.11
N GLN A 33 -5.79 16.28 12.53
CA GLN A 33 -7.20 16.10 12.20
C GLN A 33 -8.09 15.99 13.44
N ILE A 34 -7.63 15.31 14.50
CA ILE A 34 -8.41 15.08 15.72
C ILE A 34 -8.35 16.28 16.67
N THR A 35 -7.18 16.88 16.85
CA THR A 35 -6.94 17.91 17.88
C THR A 35 -6.89 19.33 17.33
N ALA A 36 -7.00 19.51 16.01
CA ALA A 36 -6.77 20.76 15.29
C ALA A 36 -5.37 21.38 15.53
N THR A 37 -4.46 20.65 16.18
CA THR A 37 -3.15 21.13 16.62
C THR A 37 -2.05 20.22 16.07
N PRO A 38 -0.93 20.75 15.53
CA PRO A 38 0.18 19.90 15.09
C PRO A 38 0.78 19.12 16.25
N ALA A 39 1.26 17.91 15.98
CA ALA A 39 2.01 17.13 16.96
C ALA A 39 3.28 17.88 17.39
N SER A 40 3.56 17.90 18.69
CA SER A 40 4.82 18.46 19.21
C SER A 40 6.02 17.66 18.69
N GLN A 41 7.04 18.38 18.25
CA GLN A 41 8.33 17.82 17.83
C GLN A 41 9.37 18.03 18.94
N GLY A 42 10.42 17.22 18.96
CA GLY A 42 11.50 17.33 19.95
C GLY A 42 11.53 16.20 20.98
N THR A 43 10.38 15.58 21.28
CA THR A 43 10.29 14.47 22.22
C THR A 43 9.77 13.20 21.54
N TRP A 44 10.55 12.13 21.62
CA TRP A 44 10.14 10.77 21.28
C TRP A 44 9.77 10.02 22.55
N ALA A 45 8.73 9.22 22.52
CA ALA A 45 8.20 8.53 23.71
C ALA A 45 7.68 7.15 23.35
N LEU A 46 7.53 6.31 24.38
CA LEU A 46 6.80 5.03 24.31
C LEU A 46 7.41 4.02 23.33
N ASP A 47 8.74 3.98 23.29
CA ASP A 47 9.48 3.05 22.46
C ASP A 47 10.47 2.26 23.33
N ASN A 48 10.11 1.01 23.58
CA ASN A 48 10.89 0.09 24.39
C ASN A 48 12.12 -0.48 23.66
N SER A 49 12.23 -0.24 22.35
CA SER A 49 13.27 -0.79 21.48
C SER A 49 14.47 0.16 21.31
N LEU A 50 14.39 1.38 21.84
CA LEU A 50 15.40 2.43 21.58
C LEU A 50 16.83 1.97 21.88
N SER A 51 17.71 2.25 20.93
CA SER A 51 19.17 2.12 21.00
C SER A 51 19.85 3.46 20.66
N ASP A 52 21.13 3.59 20.98
CA ASP A 52 21.91 4.81 20.67
C ASP A 52 21.84 5.16 19.17
N ALA A 53 21.95 4.16 18.29
CA ALA A 53 21.85 4.35 16.84
C ALA A 53 20.45 4.84 16.40
N SER A 54 19.38 4.27 16.98
CA SER A 54 18.02 4.70 16.67
C SER A 54 17.71 6.10 17.19
N ALA A 55 18.26 6.47 18.36
CA ALA A 55 18.13 7.81 18.92
C ALA A 55 18.86 8.85 18.05
N GLN A 56 20.05 8.51 17.55
CA GLN A 56 20.78 9.37 16.62
C GLN A 56 20.04 9.55 15.28
N ALA A 57 19.39 8.49 14.76
CA ALA A 57 18.53 8.60 13.58
C ALA A 57 17.31 9.50 13.84
N LEU A 58 16.65 9.34 15.01
CA LEU A 58 15.52 10.18 15.43
C LEU A 58 15.91 11.64 15.67
N ALA A 59 17.16 11.91 16.08
CA ALA A 59 17.72 13.25 16.18
C ALA A 59 17.81 13.93 14.82
N GLY A 60 18.18 13.19 13.77
CA GLY A 60 18.11 13.67 12.38
C GLY A 60 16.67 14.01 11.92
N LEU A 61 15.65 13.50 12.60
CA LEU A 61 14.23 13.82 12.40
C LEU A 61 13.72 14.91 13.37
N GLY A 62 14.61 15.55 14.13
CA GLY A 62 14.28 16.65 15.05
C GLY A 62 13.87 16.22 16.47
N ASN A 63 14.12 14.96 16.88
CA ASN A 63 13.83 14.49 18.24
C ASN A 63 15.12 14.46 19.07
N THR A 64 15.22 15.33 20.08
CA THR A 64 16.42 15.46 20.93
C THR A 64 16.19 14.94 22.35
N THR A 65 14.96 14.59 22.70
CA THR A 65 14.57 14.14 24.02
C THR A 65 13.79 12.82 23.93
N PHE A 66 14.14 11.85 24.76
CA PHE A 66 13.58 10.49 24.73
C PHE A 66 12.95 10.16 26.07
N LEU A 67 11.64 9.91 26.09
CA LEU A 67 10.91 9.43 27.26
C LEU A 67 10.97 7.90 27.29
N VAL A 68 11.65 7.36 28.29
CA VAL A 68 12.06 5.95 28.37
C VAL A 68 11.78 5.35 29.75
N ALA A 69 11.74 4.02 29.84
CA ALA A 69 11.73 3.36 31.14
C ALA A 69 13.11 3.48 31.81
N PRO A 70 13.19 3.57 33.15
CA PRO A 70 14.47 3.59 33.86
C PRO A 70 15.35 2.36 33.55
N SER A 71 14.73 1.21 33.29
CA SER A 71 15.39 -0.04 32.94
C SER A 71 16.01 -0.07 31.53
N GLN A 72 15.64 0.88 30.66
CA GLN A 72 16.25 1.02 29.33
C GLN A 72 17.58 1.78 29.37
N LEU A 73 17.96 2.34 30.52
CA LEU A 73 19.17 3.14 30.66
C LEU A 73 20.28 2.35 31.37
N ALA A 74 21.43 2.25 30.72
CA ALA A 74 22.68 1.81 31.33
C ALA A 74 23.25 2.95 32.17
N ARG A 75 23.08 2.85 33.49
CA ARG A 75 23.46 3.88 34.47
C ARG A 75 24.82 3.58 35.09
N PRO A 76 25.67 4.60 35.36
CA PRO A 76 26.84 4.42 36.20
C PRO A 76 26.42 4.12 37.65
N VAL A 77 27.28 3.43 38.41
CA VAL A 77 27.02 3.04 39.81
C VAL A 77 26.73 4.25 40.71
N THR A 78 27.23 5.42 40.35
CA THR A 78 27.04 6.68 41.09
C THR A 78 25.68 7.32 40.85
N LEU A 79 24.88 6.84 39.89
CA LEU A 79 23.57 7.39 39.55
C LEU A 79 22.47 6.39 39.94
N SER A 80 21.64 6.78 40.89
CA SER A 80 20.49 5.99 41.31
C SER A 80 19.34 6.05 40.29
N GLU A 81 18.47 5.05 40.36
CA GLU A 81 17.23 5.01 39.58
C GLU A 81 16.34 6.23 39.85
N GLN A 82 16.19 6.58 41.13
CA GLN A 82 15.36 7.71 41.55
C GLN A 82 15.84 9.04 40.97
N GLN A 83 17.16 9.27 40.94
CA GLN A 83 17.73 10.47 40.33
C GLN A 83 17.43 10.52 38.81
N THR A 84 17.44 9.37 38.14
CA THR A 84 17.14 9.28 36.70
C THR A 84 15.67 9.56 36.37
N MET A 85 14.75 9.25 37.30
CA MET A 85 13.30 9.50 37.14
C MET A 85 12.89 10.93 37.51
N THR A 86 13.74 11.67 38.23
CA THR A 86 13.39 12.99 38.77
C THR A 86 14.05 14.14 38.02
N SER A 87 14.83 13.84 36.98
CA SER A 87 15.62 14.82 36.22
C SER A 87 15.95 14.30 34.82
N ALA A 88 16.40 15.19 33.93
CA ALA A 88 16.95 14.79 32.65
C ALA A 88 18.40 14.31 32.78
N VAL A 89 18.76 13.32 31.95
CA VAL A 89 20.11 12.77 31.85
C VAL A 89 20.61 12.82 30.41
N GLN A 90 21.92 12.96 30.21
CA GLN A 90 22.51 13.05 28.88
C GLN A 90 22.67 11.66 28.27
N LEU A 91 22.20 11.45 27.04
CA LEU A 91 22.32 10.18 26.31
C LEU A 91 23.59 10.16 25.47
N GLY A 92 24.65 9.54 25.97
CA GLY A 92 25.97 9.57 25.34
C GLY A 92 26.65 10.93 25.49
N LYS A 93 27.97 10.91 25.55
CA LYS A 93 28.76 12.13 25.75
C LYS A 93 28.69 13.02 24.50
N ASP A 94 28.43 14.32 24.70
CA ASP A 94 28.44 15.36 23.66
C ASP A 94 27.45 15.11 22.50
N SER A 95 26.44 14.26 22.68
CA SER A 95 25.46 13.90 21.65
C SER A 95 24.39 14.99 21.40
N GLY A 96 24.20 15.88 22.38
CA GLY A 96 23.04 16.79 22.42
C GLY A 96 21.69 16.11 22.69
N LEU A 97 21.69 14.80 22.98
CA LEU A 97 20.49 14.00 23.26
C LEU A 97 20.26 13.85 24.75
N ARG A 98 18.98 13.84 25.16
CA ARG A 98 18.57 13.69 26.56
C ARG A 98 17.58 12.55 26.73
N ALA A 99 17.71 11.79 27.82
CA ALA A 99 16.68 10.86 28.28
C ALA A 99 15.92 11.46 29.47
N LEU A 100 14.62 11.21 29.49
CA LEU A 100 13.74 11.44 30.62
C LEU A 100 13.20 10.07 31.01
N ALA A 101 13.51 9.57 32.20
CA ALA A 101 12.90 8.35 32.67
C ALA A 101 11.56 8.66 33.32
N TYR A 102 10.49 7.95 32.94
CA TYR A 102 9.21 8.10 33.62
C TYR A 102 9.20 7.37 34.96
N ASP A 103 8.39 7.87 35.88
CA ASP A 103 8.21 7.30 37.21
C ASP A 103 7.29 6.08 37.12
N THR A 104 7.89 4.91 37.26
CA THR A 104 7.20 3.62 37.12
C THR A 104 6.17 3.40 38.22
N LEU A 105 6.44 3.87 39.44
CA LEU A 105 5.53 3.72 40.57
C LEU A 105 4.27 4.56 40.40
N LEU A 106 4.44 5.84 40.03
CA LEU A 106 3.31 6.72 39.76
C LEU A 106 2.51 6.24 38.54
N SER A 107 3.19 5.81 37.48
CA SER A 107 2.53 5.31 36.26
C SER A 107 1.70 4.05 36.55
N GLN A 108 2.24 3.09 37.30
CA GLN A 108 1.50 1.89 37.73
C GLN A 108 0.30 2.23 38.61
N ARG A 109 0.46 3.21 39.51
CA ARG A 109 -0.63 3.62 40.41
C ARG A 109 -1.79 4.25 39.64
N ALA A 110 -1.50 4.97 38.57
CA ALA A 110 -2.54 5.58 37.73
C ALA A 110 -3.43 4.52 37.06
N THR A 111 -2.87 3.37 36.70
CA THR A 111 -3.56 2.30 35.96
C THR A 111 -4.12 1.17 36.83
N ASP A 112 -4.02 1.26 38.17
CA ASP A 112 -4.48 0.20 39.09
C ASP A 112 -6.03 0.11 39.14
N SER A 113 -6.61 -0.69 38.27
CA SER A 113 -8.06 -0.85 38.14
C SER A 113 -8.75 -1.49 39.36
N GLY A 114 -7.99 -2.05 40.31
CA GLY A 114 -8.51 -2.61 41.56
C GLY A 114 -8.87 -1.54 42.61
N VAL A 115 -8.51 -0.28 42.37
CA VAL A 115 -8.65 0.82 43.32
C VAL A 115 -9.60 1.89 42.78
N ASP A 116 -10.46 2.39 43.67
CA ASP A 116 -11.38 3.50 43.36
C ASP A 116 -10.65 4.68 42.66
N PRO A 117 -11.19 5.22 41.55
CA PRO A 117 -10.55 6.29 40.78
C PRO A 117 -10.18 7.54 41.60
N ALA A 118 -11.05 7.95 42.52
CA ALA A 118 -10.79 9.12 43.36
C ALA A 118 -9.67 8.83 44.36
N LEU A 119 -9.65 7.62 44.93
CA LEU A 119 -8.56 7.18 45.81
C LEU A 119 -7.22 7.12 45.05
N ARG A 120 -7.20 6.62 43.82
CA ARG A 120 -5.98 6.62 42.97
C ARG A 120 -5.46 8.03 42.73
N ALA A 121 -6.33 8.97 42.37
CA ALA A 121 -5.94 10.37 42.17
C ALA A 121 -5.33 10.99 43.44
N HIS A 122 -5.95 10.76 44.61
CA HIS A 122 -5.40 11.21 45.89
C HIS A 122 -4.04 10.58 46.21
N GLN A 123 -3.87 9.28 45.93
CA GLN A 123 -2.60 8.57 46.13
C GLN A 123 -1.49 9.13 45.22
N LEU A 124 -1.80 9.41 43.95
CA LEU A 124 -0.84 10.04 43.02
C LEU A 124 -0.39 11.42 43.55
N ILE A 125 -1.35 12.27 43.94
CA ILE A 125 -1.04 13.59 44.50
C ILE A 125 -0.19 13.46 45.77
N ALA A 126 -0.56 12.56 46.68
CA ALA A 126 0.19 12.33 47.92
C ALA A 126 1.61 11.84 47.66
N LEU A 127 1.81 10.93 46.71
CA LEU A 127 3.13 10.44 46.32
C LEU A 127 3.99 11.55 45.70
N MET A 128 3.42 12.36 44.80
CA MET A 128 4.12 13.50 44.18
C MET A 128 4.51 14.56 45.21
N ILE A 129 3.61 14.90 46.14
CA ILE A 129 3.89 15.85 47.23
C ILE A 129 4.95 15.29 48.19
N SER A 130 4.88 14.00 48.52
CA SER A 130 5.87 13.33 49.36
C SER A 130 7.27 13.34 48.73
N ALA A 131 7.35 13.05 47.43
CA ALA A 131 8.60 13.13 46.67
C ALA A 131 9.17 14.55 46.69
N TRP A 132 8.32 15.57 46.50
CA TRP A 132 8.70 16.98 46.56
C TRP A 132 9.21 17.43 47.94
N PHE A 133 8.59 16.98 49.04
CA PHE A 133 9.07 17.31 50.39
C PHE A 133 10.40 16.61 50.70
N SER A 134 10.51 15.33 50.33
CA SER A 134 11.74 14.54 50.53
C SER A 134 12.93 15.19 49.81
N ALA A 135 12.69 15.62 48.58
CA ALA A 135 13.59 16.38 47.75
C ALA A 135 14.08 17.71 48.36
N ARG A 136 13.22 18.43 49.10
CA ARG A 136 13.56 19.71 49.73
C ARG A 136 14.07 19.61 51.16
N SER A 137 14.19 18.40 51.71
CA SER A 137 14.77 18.20 53.02
C SER A 137 16.25 18.66 53.03
N PRO A 138 16.72 19.39 54.07
CA PRO A 138 18.10 19.88 54.14
C PRO A 138 19.18 18.81 53.99
N ASN A 139 18.85 17.56 54.33
CA ASN A 139 19.75 16.41 54.25
C ASN A 139 19.66 15.66 52.92
N SER A 140 18.84 16.10 51.96
CA SER A 140 18.70 15.44 50.67
C SER A 140 19.85 15.83 49.73
N GLU A 141 20.23 14.91 48.84
CA GLU A 141 21.20 15.18 47.78
C GLU A 141 20.72 16.31 46.84
N SER A 142 19.42 16.38 46.56
CA SER A 142 18.83 17.39 45.70
C SER A 142 18.86 18.80 46.31
N PHE A 143 18.72 18.89 47.64
CA PHE A 143 18.86 20.13 48.39
C PHE A 143 20.31 20.61 48.38
N THR A 144 21.26 19.71 48.65
CA THR A 144 22.71 20.03 48.63
C THR A 144 23.22 20.39 47.22
N ALA A 145 22.60 19.82 46.18
CA ALA A 145 22.80 20.17 44.77
C ALA A 145 22.30 21.57 44.36
N GLY A 146 21.81 22.38 45.31
CA GLY A 146 21.43 23.78 45.07
C GLY A 146 19.98 23.97 44.62
N GLY A 147 19.09 23.05 44.98
CA GLY A 147 17.65 23.19 44.73
C GLY A 147 17.25 22.91 43.29
N ALA A 148 17.83 21.89 42.68
CA ALA A 148 17.49 21.50 41.31
C ALA A 148 15.98 21.24 41.17
N ALA A 149 15.45 21.61 40.00
CA ALA A 149 14.06 21.37 39.66
C ALA A 149 13.85 19.87 39.49
N LEU A 150 13.29 19.23 40.51
CA LEU A 150 12.86 17.84 40.42
C LEU A 150 11.48 17.79 39.81
N GLY A 151 11.35 16.99 38.76
CA GLY A 151 10.08 16.73 38.12
C GLY A 151 9.95 15.24 37.83
N SER A 152 8.76 14.72 38.00
CA SER A 152 8.44 13.33 37.68
C SER A 152 7.63 13.31 36.39
N VAL A 153 7.98 12.42 35.47
CA VAL A 153 7.18 12.19 34.26
C VAL A 153 6.24 11.02 34.52
N LEU A 154 4.95 11.28 34.41
CA LEU A 154 3.91 10.26 34.54
C LEU A 154 3.49 9.79 33.15
N LEU A 155 3.49 8.48 32.94
CA LEU A 155 2.89 7.90 31.74
C LEU A 155 1.42 7.60 31.99
N LEU A 156 0.55 8.23 31.20
CA LEU A 156 -0.89 7.96 31.20
C LEU A 156 -1.21 7.05 30.03
N GLU A 157 -1.49 5.78 30.31
CA GLU A 157 -1.93 4.84 29.28
C GLU A 157 -3.37 5.12 28.84
N THR A 158 -3.73 4.71 27.62
CA THR A 158 -5.11 4.83 27.10
C THR A 158 -6.14 4.02 27.89
N SER A 159 -5.68 3.11 28.75
CA SER A 159 -6.49 2.31 29.68
C SER A 159 -6.88 3.07 30.96
N ILE A 160 -6.34 4.28 31.17
CA ILE A 160 -6.65 5.05 32.37
C ILE A 160 -8.12 5.44 32.42
N ASP A 161 -8.70 5.34 33.61
CA ASP A 161 -10.07 5.76 33.88
C ASP A 161 -10.16 7.29 33.81
N SER A 162 -11.12 7.82 33.05
CA SER A 162 -11.33 9.27 32.91
C SER A 162 -11.61 9.96 34.24
N ASP A 163 -12.15 9.23 35.20
CA ASP A 163 -12.47 9.73 36.53
C ASP A 163 -11.19 10.03 37.34
N VAL A 164 -10.10 9.29 37.10
CA VAL A 164 -8.78 9.58 37.71
C VAL A 164 -8.26 10.93 37.22
N ILE A 165 -8.31 11.18 35.91
CA ILE A 165 -7.86 12.45 35.32
C ILE A 165 -8.71 13.61 35.85
N SER A 166 -10.03 13.42 35.90
CA SER A 166 -10.96 14.42 36.43
C SER A 166 -10.69 14.75 37.89
N ALA A 167 -10.37 13.74 38.71
CA ALA A 167 -10.03 13.92 40.12
C ALA A 167 -8.64 14.56 40.34
N LEU A 168 -7.68 14.37 39.43
CA LEU A 168 -6.36 15.02 39.48
C LEU A 168 -6.44 16.52 39.13
N THR A 169 -7.36 16.89 38.25
CA THR A 169 -7.42 18.22 37.62
C THR A 169 -7.44 19.39 38.63
N PRO A 170 -8.26 19.40 39.70
CA PRO A 170 -8.27 20.51 40.65
C PRO A 170 -6.91 20.73 41.32
N SER A 171 -6.22 19.65 41.68
CA SER A 171 -4.92 19.71 42.38
C SER A 171 -3.77 20.17 41.48
N LEU A 172 -3.90 19.95 40.17
CA LEU A 172 -2.91 20.36 39.16
C LEU A 172 -3.09 21.81 38.70
N LEU A 173 -4.30 22.36 38.79
CA LEU A 173 -4.64 23.71 38.28
C LEU A 173 -4.68 24.80 39.37
N SER A 174 -4.76 24.43 40.64
CA SER A 174 -5.03 25.38 41.74
C SER A 174 -3.80 26.13 42.30
N GLY A 175 -2.68 26.20 41.56
CA GLY A 175 -1.51 27.01 41.94
C GLY A 175 -0.72 26.50 43.16
N GLY A 176 -0.76 25.19 43.41
CA GLY A 176 -0.02 24.53 44.50
C GLY A 176 1.46 24.22 44.17
N PRO A 177 2.14 23.39 45.00
CA PRO A 177 3.54 22.98 44.75
C PRO A 177 3.70 22.08 43.52
N LEU A 178 2.60 21.51 43.03
CA LEU A 178 2.56 20.74 41.79
C LEU A 178 2.17 21.68 40.64
N GLN A 179 2.98 21.71 39.60
CA GLN A 179 2.71 22.47 38.38
C GLN A 179 2.82 21.52 37.19
N VAL A 180 1.87 21.63 36.26
CA VAL A 180 1.94 20.93 34.98
C VAL A 180 2.73 21.79 34.01
N LEU A 181 3.89 21.31 33.59
CA LEU A 181 4.71 21.98 32.60
C LEU A 181 4.32 21.47 31.20
N PRO A 182 3.87 22.36 30.29
CA PRO A 182 3.74 22.00 28.89
C PRO A 182 5.16 21.77 28.33
N ASN A 183 5.37 20.59 27.73
CA ASN A 183 6.64 20.08 27.18
C ASN A 183 7.65 19.56 28.22
N ALA A 184 7.77 18.23 28.32
CA ALA A 184 8.69 17.55 29.23
C ALA A 184 10.19 17.91 29.04
N ALA A 185 10.57 18.47 27.89
CA ALA A 185 11.95 18.89 27.59
C ALA A 185 12.47 20.05 28.49
N SER A 186 11.59 20.65 29.30
CA SER A 186 11.93 21.69 30.26
C SER A 186 12.51 21.16 31.58
N LEU A 187 12.56 19.84 31.80
CA LEU A 187 13.24 19.28 32.97
C LEU A 187 14.74 19.55 32.84
N GLY A 188 15.26 20.37 33.77
CA GLY A 188 16.66 20.71 33.86
C GLY A 188 17.51 19.61 34.52
N PRO A 189 18.83 19.84 34.66
CA PRO A 189 19.73 18.89 35.29
C PRO A 189 19.41 18.66 36.78
N VAL A 190 19.78 17.48 37.31
CA VAL A 190 19.72 17.12 38.76
C VAL A 190 20.45 18.13 39.64
N SER A 191 21.40 18.87 39.09
CA SER A 191 22.25 19.82 39.81
C SER A 191 22.66 20.96 38.89
N SER A 192 22.58 22.21 39.37
CA SER A 192 23.17 23.35 38.67
C SER A 192 24.69 23.46 38.87
N LYS A 193 25.24 22.67 39.81
CA LYS A 193 26.66 22.68 40.20
C LYS A 193 27.46 21.51 39.64
N SER A 194 26.79 20.50 39.08
CA SER A 194 27.43 19.30 38.51
C SER A 194 27.01 19.13 37.05
N ALA A 195 27.91 18.61 36.23
CA ALA A 195 27.56 18.24 34.86
C ALA A 195 26.41 17.22 34.84
N GLU A 196 25.56 17.27 33.81
CA GLU A 196 24.52 16.26 33.60
C GLU A 196 25.14 14.85 33.57
N PRO A 197 24.58 13.88 34.29
CA PRO A 197 25.10 12.54 34.27
C PRO A 197 24.90 11.94 32.86
N VAL A 198 25.94 11.30 32.36
CA VAL A 198 25.92 10.62 31.05
C VAL A 198 25.48 9.17 31.24
N VAL A 199 24.47 8.76 30.49
CA VAL A 199 23.97 7.39 30.40
C VAL A 199 23.97 6.92 28.95
N GLN A 200 23.78 5.62 28.74
CA GLN A 200 23.57 5.02 27.42
C GLN A 200 22.29 4.20 27.43
N PHE A 201 21.78 3.85 26.25
CA PHE A 201 20.76 2.81 26.19
C PHE A 201 21.36 1.45 26.57
N VAL A 202 20.59 0.62 27.26
CA VAL A 202 20.94 -0.78 27.47
C VAL A 202 21.02 -1.46 26.10
N THR A 203 22.13 -2.16 25.85
CA THR A 203 22.30 -2.91 24.59
C THR A 203 21.25 -4.01 24.49
N GLN A 204 20.42 -3.93 23.45
CA GLN A 204 19.39 -4.92 23.12
C GLN A 204 19.57 -5.37 21.68
N ILE A 205 19.19 -6.62 21.39
CA ILE A 205 19.11 -7.12 20.01
C ILE A 205 17.85 -6.52 19.39
N PRO A 206 17.96 -5.71 18.32
CA PRO A 206 16.79 -5.14 17.66
C PRO A 206 15.86 -6.25 17.14
N PRO A 207 14.53 -6.07 17.24
CA PRO A 207 13.58 -6.96 16.58
C PRO A 207 13.85 -7.05 15.06
N ASP A 208 13.73 -8.23 14.48
CA ASP A 208 13.83 -8.40 13.02
C ASP A 208 12.52 -7.98 12.35
N GLU A 209 12.52 -6.78 11.76
CA GLU A 209 11.36 -6.20 11.09
C GLU A 209 11.30 -6.51 9.58
N ARG A 210 12.25 -7.28 9.02
CA ARG A 210 12.34 -7.49 7.56
C ARG A 210 11.08 -8.13 6.96
N ALA A 211 10.58 -9.20 7.57
CA ALA A 211 9.38 -9.87 7.09
C ALA A 211 8.11 -9.00 7.25
N PRO A 212 7.84 -8.38 8.43
CA PRO A 212 6.74 -7.41 8.58
C PRO A 212 6.81 -6.24 7.57
N LEU A 213 8.01 -5.73 7.28
CA LEU A 213 8.21 -4.66 6.32
C LEU A 213 7.86 -5.07 4.89
N LEU A 214 8.24 -6.29 4.47
CA LEU A 214 7.89 -6.81 3.15
C LEU A 214 6.37 -6.94 2.99
N GLU A 215 5.66 -7.48 3.98
CA GLU A 215 4.20 -7.60 3.94
C GLU A 215 3.51 -6.23 3.96
N THR A 216 4.01 -5.30 4.77
CA THR A 216 3.51 -3.92 4.83
C THR A 216 3.74 -3.17 3.52
N ALA A 217 4.88 -3.39 2.86
CA ALA A 217 5.18 -2.80 1.55
C ALA A 217 4.27 -3.38 0.45
N GLU A 218 4.01 -4.69 0.47
CA GLU A 218 3.10 -5.37 -0.44
C GLU A 218 1.67 -4.82 -0.32
N THR A 219 1.10 -4.81 0.89
CA THR A 219 -0.26 -4.29 1.11
C THR A 219 -0.34 -2.80 0.74
N ARG A 220 0.69 -2.00 1.05
CA ARG A 220 0.77 -0.59 0.64
C ARG A 220 0.78 -0.43 -0.88
N ARG A 221 1.50 -1.30 -1.61
CA ARG A 221 1.53 -1.29 -3.08
C ARG A 221 0.13 -1.52 -3.64
N GLN A 222 -0.59 -2.52 -3.14
CA GLN A 222 -1.97 -2.82 -3.56
C GLN A 222 -2.93 -1.66 -3.29
N VAL A 223 -2.87 -1.06 -2.10
CA VAL A 223 -3.69 0.13 -1.75
C VAL A 223 -3.35 1.32 -2.64
N SER A 224 -2.07 1.54 -2.94
CA SER A 224 -1.62 2.63 -3.80
C SER A 224 -2.05 2.42 -5.26
N ALA A 225 -1.95 1.20 -5.77
CA ALA A 225 -2.42 0.83 -7.09
C ALA A 225 -3.94 1.04 -7.23
N PHE A 226 -4.73 0.63 -6.23
CA PHE A 226 -6.16 0.91 -6.19
C PHE A 226 -6.45 2.42 -6.21
N ARG A 227 -5.70 3.23 -5.45
CA ARG A 227 -5.84 4.70 -5.46
C ARG A 227 -5.64 5.29 -6.87
N THR A 228 -4.73 4.75 -7.68
CA THR A 228 -4.53 5.28 -9.05
C THR A 228 -5.75 5.07 -9.95
N MET A 229 -6.51 4.00 -9.71
CA MET A 229 -7.69 3.64 -10.48
C MET A 229 -8.87 4.59 -10.23
N THR A 230 -8.96 5.23 -9.07
CA THR A 230 -10.19 5.88 -8.67
C THR A 230 -10.01 7.33 -8.27
N THR A 231 -11.06 8.11 -8.50
CA THR A 231 -11.25 9.46 -7.93
C THR A 231 -12.18 9.43 -6.70
N SER A 232 -12.57 8.22 -6.25
CA SER A 232 -13.42 7.88 -5.10
C SER A 232 -13.05 8.58 -3.79
N PRO A 233 -13.99 8.70 -2.82
CA PRO A 233 -13.74 9.35 -1.55
C PRO A 233 -12.46 8.84 -0.87
N GLU A 234 -11.62 9.79 -0.48
CA GLU A 234 -10.36 9.54 0.24
C GLU A 234 -10.54 8.61 1.45
N SER A 235 -11.76 8.51 2.01
CA SER A 235 -12.07 7.76 3.24
C SER A 235 -11.74 6.26 3.22
N GLU A 236 -12.03 5.51 2.15
CA GLU A 236 -11.74 4.06 2.12
C GLU A 236 -10.24 3.79 2.02
N VAL A 237 -9.59 4.48 1.08
CA VAL A 237 -8.15 4.35 0.88
C VAL A 237 -7.38 4.83 2.12
N GLU A 238 -7.86 5.87 2.79
CA GLU A 238 -7.32 6.31 4.08
C GLU A 238 -7.51 5.27 5.18
N LEU A 239 -8.67 4.61 5.24
CA LEU A 239 -8.91 3.53 6.20
C LEU A 239 -7.90 2.40 5.99
N TRP A 240 -7.73 1.92 4.76
CA TRP A 240 -6.75 0.87 4.45
C TRP A 240 -5.31 1.32 4.68
N THR A 241 -5.00 2.60 4.41
CA THR A 241 -3.69 3.18 4.73
C THR A 241 -3.43 3.13 6.24
N ARG A 242 -4.41 3.48 7.07
CA ARG A 242 -4.30 3.40 8.53
C ARG A 242 -4.21 1.96 9.04
N MET A 243 -5.00 1.04 8.48
CA MET A 243 -4.92 -0.39 8.82
C MET A 243 -3.55 -0.99 8.45
N ASN A 244 -3.00 -0.62 7.29
CA ASN A 244 -1.66 -1.04 6.87
C ASN A 244 -0.55 -0.40 7.71
N ALA A 245 -0.75 0.80 8.26
CA ALA A 245 0.20 1.38 9.21
C ALA A 245 0.21 0.63 10.55
N GLN A 246 -0.97 0.20 11.01
CA GLN A 246 -1.10 -0.59 12.25
C GLN A 246 -0.31 -1.90 12.22
N THR A 247 -0.03 -2.49 11.05
CA THR A 247 0.73 -3.76 10.97
C THR A 247 2.18 -3.61 11.41
N LEU A 248 2.72 -2.39 11.49
CA LEU A 248 4.06 -2.12 12.04
C LEU A 248 4.07 -1.92 13.57
N ALA A 249 2.92 -2.03 14.23
CA ALA A 249 2.85 -1.83 15.66
C ALA A 249 3.67 -2.89 16.42
N SER A 250 4.52 -2.44 17.34
CA SER A 250 5.49 -3.27 18.07
C SER A 250 4.83 -4.26 19.03
N ASN A 251 3.58 -4.01 19.42
CA ASN A 251 2.81 -4.86 20.33
C ASN A 251 1.93 -5.91 19.62
N LEU A 252 1.96 -6.00 18.29
CA LEU A 252 1.15 -6.99 17.57
C LEU A 252 1.86 -8.33 17.43
N SER A 253 1.11 -9.39 17.70
CA SER A 253 1.54 -10.75 17.38
C SER A 253 1.55 -10.98 15.86
N PRO A 254 2.33 -11.96 15.35
CA PRO A 254 2.30 -12.33 13.93
C PRO A 254 0.90 -12.64 13.40
N GLN A 255 0.06 -13.30 14.22
CA GLN A 255 -1.32 -13.64 13.83
C GLN A 255 -2.20 -12.40 13.71
N GLN A 256 -2.06 -11.43 14.61
CA GLN A 256 -2.80 -10.16 14.55
C GLN A 256 -2.40 -9.33 13.33
N ARG A 257 -1.09 -9.26 13.02
CA ARG A 257 -0.58 -8.60 11.81
C ARG A 257 -1.14 -9.23 10.53
N LEU A 258 -1.10 -10.56 10.45
CA LEU A 258 -1.68 -11.29 9.31
C LEU A 258 -3.19 -11.03 9.16
N ALA A 259 -3.93 -10.97 10.27
CA ALA A 259 -5.36 -10.66 10.25
C ALA A 259 -5.64 -9.25 9.70
N LEU A 260 -4.83 -8.25 10.06
CA LEU A 260 -4.95 -6.89 9.50
C LEU A 260 -4.67 -6.87 8.00
N HIS A 261 -3.58 -7.51 7.54
CA HIS A 261 -3.28 -7.62 6.10
C HIS A 261 -4.41 -8.30 5.33
N ASN A 262 -4.94 -9.40 5.87
CA ASN A 262 -6.06 -10.12 5.24
C ASN A 262 -7.35 -9.30 5.22
N SER A 263 -7.60 -8.48 6.25
CA SER A 263 -8.75 -7.58 6.27
C SER A 263 -8.65 -6.53 5.15
N VAL A 264 -7.49 -5.91 4.98
CA VAL A 264 -7.26 -4.97 3.85
C VAL A 264 -7.44 -5.67 2.50
N ARG A 265 -6.80 -6.83 2.30
CA ARG A 265 -6.92 -7.60 1.04
C ARG A 265 -8.36 -8.01 0.73
N THR A 266 -9.11 -8.44 1.74
CA THR A 266 -10.51 -8.85 1.57
C THR A 266 -11.39 -7.66 1.20
N GLN A 267 -11.19 -6.50 1.83
CA GLN A 267 -11.93 -5.28 1.48
C GLN A 267 -11.58 -4.80 0.08
N LEU A 268 -10.30 -4.81 -0.29
CA LEU A 268 -9.85 -4.46 -1.62
C LEU A 268 -10.45 -5.40 -2.68
N ALA A 269 -10.39 -6.72 -2.45
CA ALA A 269 -10.99 -7.72 -3.36
C ALA A 269 -12.51 -7.53 -3.50
N LYS A 270 -13.20 -7.16 -2.42
CA LYS A 270 -14.63 -6.83 -2.47
C LYS A 270 -14.89 -5.61 -3.36
N SER A 271 -14.12 -4.53 -3.21
CA SER A 271 -14.26 -3.34 -4.06
C SER A 271 -13.91 -3.62 -5.53
N LEU A 272 -12.94 -4.49 -5.80
CA LEU A 272 -12.61 -4.91 -7.16
C LEU A 272 -13.70 -5.79 -7.80
N ALA A 273 -14.37 -6.62 -6.99
CA ALA A 273 -15.46 -7.49 -7.46
C ALA A 273 -16.71 -6.71 -7.93
N GLU A 274 -16.83 -5.42 -7.59
CA GLU A 274 -17.87 -4.53 -8.11
C GLU A 274 -17.62 -4.13 -9.59
N ILE A 275 -16.46 -4.50 -10.16
CA ILE A 275 -16.17 -4.36 -11.59
C ILE A 275 -16.42 -5.70 -12.27
N GLU A 276 -17.59 -5.83 -12.90
CA GLU A 276 -17.97 -7.06 -13.59
C GLU A 276 -17.43 -7.10 -15.02
N PHE A 277 -16.93 -8.28 -15.39
CA PHE A 277 -16.39 -8.54 -16.72
C PHE A 277 -17.48 -9.02 -17.69
N PRO A 278 -17.26 -8.84 -19.01
CA PRO A 278 -18.12 -9.41 -20.03
C PRO A 278 -18.29 -10.93 -19.83
N PRO A 279 -19.51 -11.48 -20.00
CA PRO A 279 -19.74 -12.91 -19.86
C PRO A 279 -18.92 -13.70 -20.90
N PRO A 280 -18.39 -14.88 -20.54
CA PRO A 280 -17.67 -15.73 -21.46
C PRO A 280 -18.56 -16.10 -22.65
N ARG A 281 -18.11 -15.80 -23.87
CA ARG A 281 -18.83 -16.16 -25.11
C ARG A 281 -17.86 -16.43 -26.25
N GLN A 282 -18.28 -17.29 -27.17
CA GLN A 282 -17.54 -17.50 -28.40
C GLN A 282 -17.78 -16.34 -29.38
N VAL A 283 -16.70 -15.79 -29.91
CA VAL A 283 -16.74 -14.72 -30.93
C VAL A 283 -16.32 -15.32 -32.27
N THR A 284 -17.18 -15.21 -33.29
CA THR A 284 -16.84 -15.63 -34.65
C THR A 284 -16.47 -14.43 -35.49
N ILE A 285 -15.28 -14.45 -36.07
CA ILE A 285 -14.74 -13.40 -36.94
C ILE A 285 -14.71 -13.91 -38.38
N THR A 286 -15.48 -13.24 -39.24
CA THR A 286 -15.58 -13.56 -40.68
C THR A 286 -14.69 -12.67 -41.55
N GLY A 287 -14.31 -11.48 -41.07
CA GLY A 287 -13.46 -10.52 -41.78
C GLY A 287 -12.02 -10.48 -41.26
N ARG A 288 -11.13 -9.80 -41.99
CA ARG A 288 -9.72 -9.60 -41.56
C ARG A 288 -9.59 -8.60 -40.41
N SER A 289 -10.48 -7.62 -40.34
CA SER A 289 -10.55 -6.63 -39.27
C SER A 289 -11.97 -6.61 -38.71
N THR A 290 -12.10 -6.56 -37.38
CA THR A 290 -13.41 -6.46 -36.72
C THR A 290 -13.27 -5.72 -35.39
N SER A 291 -14.38 -5.26 -34.83
CA SER A 291 -14.44 -4.74 -33.47
C SER A 291 -15.23 -5.70 -32.58
N ILE A 292 -14.63 -6.12 -31.47
CA ILE A 292 -15.25 -6.99 -30.47
C ILE A 292 -15.84 -6.11 -29.37
N PRO A 293 -17.18 -6.03 -29.23
CA PRO A 293 -17.79 -5.22 -28.18
C PRO A 293 -17.65 -5.93 -26.84
N LEU A 294 -16.93 -5.32 -25.91
CA LEU A 294 -16.77 -5.75 -24.53
C LEU A 294 -17.71 -4.94 -23.66
N ARG A 295 -18.55 -5.62 -22.87
CA ARG A 295 -19.46 -4.98 -21.91
C ARG A 295 -18.95 -5.20 -20.51
N PHE A 296 -18.41 -4.16 -19.90
CA PHE A 296 -18.02 -4.13 -18.50
C PHE A 296 -19.10 -3.44 -17.70
N ARG A 297 -19.28 -3.81 -16.44
CA ARG A 297 -20.18 -3.11 -15.53
C ARG A 297 -19.41 -2.63 -14.33
N ASN A 298 -19.54 -1.35 -14.00
CA ASN A 298 -18.96 -0.76 -12.81
C ASN A 298 -20.09 -0.48 -11.80
N ASN A 299 -20.22 -1.31 -10.77
CA ASN A 299 -21.22 -1.15 -9.72
C ASN A 299 -20.78 -0.13 -8.64
N LEU A 300 -19.57 0.43 -8.74
CA LEU A 300 -19.12 1.48 -7.84
C LEU A 300 -19.83 2.81 -8.16
N PRO A 301 -20.04 3.69 -7.15
CA PRO A 301 -20.75 4.95 -7.33
C PRO A 301 -19.91 6.04 -8.03
N TYR A 302 -18.73 5.71 -8.53
CA TYR A 302 -17.75 6.63 -9.12
C TYR A 302 -17.04 5.99 -10.32
N GLU A 303 -16.38 6.83 -11.11
CA GLU A 303 -15.60 6.39 -12.27
C GLU A 303 -14.31 5.65 -11.86
N VAL A 304 -13.93 4.65 -12.66
CA VAL A 304 -12.70 3.88 -12.46
C VAL A 304 -11.85 3.89 -13.74
N ARG A 305 -10.61 4.36 -13.63
CA ARG A 305 -9.56 4.29 -14.64
C ARG A 305 -8.83 2.96 -14.55
N VAL A 306 -8.74 2.24 -15.66
CA VAL A 306 -8.09 0.93 -15.72
C VAL A 306 -7.32 0.79 -17.03
N THR A 307 -6.31 -0.07 -17.03
CA THR A 307 -5.59 -0.48 -18.23
C THR A 307 -6.17 -1.80 -18.74
N LEU A 308 -6.77 -1.76 -19.91
CA LEU A 308 -7.26 -2.93 -20.64
C LEU A 308 -6.11 -3.56 -21.41
N ALA A 309 -5.62 -4.71 -20.95
CA ALA A 309 -4.60 -5.49 -21.63
C ALA A 309 -5.25 -6.67 -22.36
N ALA A 310 -5.07 -6.75 -23.68
CA ALA A 310 -5.65 -7.77 -24.54
C ALA A 310 -4.56 -8.49 -25.35
N ARG A 311 -4.51 -9.82 -25.26
CA ARG A 311 -3.50 -10.65 -25.94
C ARG A 311 -4.10 -11.88 -26.60
N SER A 312 -3.60 -12.21 -27.78
CA SER A 312 -3.95 -13.42 -28.52
C SER A 312 -2.80 -13.89 -29.41
N THR A 313 -2.75 -15.18 -29.73
CA THR A 313 -1.72 -15.73 -30.62
C THR A 313 -2.06 -15.54 -32.10
N ARG A 314 -3.34 -15.39 -32.45
CA ARG A 314 -3.81 -15.28 -33.85
C ARG A 314 -4.54 -13.97 -34.14
N LEU A 315 -4.66 -13.09 -33.16
CA LEU A 315 -5.26 -11.76 -33.31
C LEU A 315 -4.24 -10.71 -32.88
N GLU A 316 -4.33 -9.54 -33.51
CA GLU A 316 -3.54 -8.36 -33.19
C GLU A 316 -4.48 -7.23 -32.79
N VAL A 317 -4.22 -6.60 -31.66
CA VAL A 317 -5.03 -5.50 -31.15
C VAL A 317 -4.56 -4.19 -31.81
N VAL A 318 -5.49 -3.47 -32.42
CA VAL A 318 -5.20 -2.18 -33.06
C VAL A 318 -4.97 -1.15 -31.95
N GLY A 319 -3.84 -0.44 -31.99
CA GLY A 319 -3.46 0.52 -30.95
C GLY A 319 -2.52 -0.06 -29.87
N GLY A 320 -2.19 -1.35 -29.96
CA GLY A 320 -1.29 -2.04 -29.02
C GLY A 320 -2.02 -2.98 -28.07
N ASP A 321 -1.24 -3.77 -27.34
CA ASP A 321 -1.78 -4.81 -26.42
C ASP A 321 -2.39 -4.21 -25.14
N SER A 322 -2.16 -2.94 -24.84
CA SER A 322 -2.65 -2.25 -23.64
C SER A 322 -3.23 -0.88 -24.01
N GLN A 323 -4.40 -0.55 -23.47
CA GLN A 323 -5.03 0.77 -23.62
C GLN A 323 -5.66 1.22 -22.30
N GLU A 324 -5.49 2.49 -21.93
CA GLU A 324 -6.20 3.06 -20.79
C GLU A 324 -7.66 3.35 -21.14
N ILE A 325 -8.57 2.95 -20.25
CA ILE A 325 -10.01 3.18 -20.40
C ILE A 325 -10.61 3.70 -19.08
N VAL A 326 -11.74 4.38 -19.19
CA VAL A 326 -12.52 4.87 -18.04
C VAL A 326 -13.86 4.14 -18.02
N LEU A 327 -14.19 3.55 -16.87
CA LEU A 327 -15.45 2.88 -16.62
C LEU A 327 -16.34 3.81 -15.77
N ALA A 328 -17.37 4.39 -16.38
CA ALA A 328 -18.39 5.17 -15.68
C ALA A 328 -19.30 4.26 -14.83
N PRO A 329 -19.98 4.75 -13.79
CA PRO A 329 -20.96 3.95 -13.05
C PRO A 329 -22.01 3.32 -13.99
N GLY A 330 -22.27 2.03 -13.82
CA GLY A 330 -23.19 1.24 -14.65
C GLY A 330 -22.50 0.50 -15.81
N GLU A 331 -23.23 0.33 -16.93
CA GLU A 331 -22.79 -0.43 -18.09
C GLU A 331 -21.85 0.39 -19.00
N ASN A 332 -20.72 -0.21 -19.37
CA ASN A 332 -19.70 0.39 -20.23
C ASN A 332 -19.43 -0.52 -21.42
N ARG A 333 -19.60 0.02 -22.63
CA ARG A 333 -19.27 -0.69 -23.87
C ARG A 333 -17.94 -0.20 -24.43
N ILE A 334 -16.97 -1.10 -24.50
CA ILE A 334 -15.64 -0.86 -25.08
C ILE A 334 -15.50 -1.68 -26.36
N ASP A 335 -15.29 -1.01 -27.48
CA ASP A 335 -15.20 -1.64 -28.80
C ASP A 335 -13.72 -1.95 -29.12
N LEU A 336 -13.29 -3.19 -28.89
CA LEU A 336 -11.90 -3.63 -29.08
C LEU A 336 -11.62 -3.97 -30.54
N ALA A 337 -10.90 -3.09 -31.24
CA ALA A 337 -10.49 -3.31 -32.62
C ALA A 337 -9.38 -4.38 -32.72
N VAL A 338 -9.62 -5.43 -33.52
CA VAL A 338 -8.68 -6.53 -33.72
C VAL A 338 -8.51 -6.89 -35.20
N THR A 339 -7.30 -7.31 -35.56
CA THR A 339 -6.95 -7.84 -36.89
C THR A 339 -6.59 -9.32 -36.79
N VAL A 340 -7.12 -10.14 -37.69
CA VAL A 340 -6.80 -11.57 -37.79
C VAL A 340 -5.43 -11.73 -38.43
N ARG A 341 -4.50 -12.38 -37.71
CA ARG A 341 -3.19 -12.79 -38.23
C ARG A 341 -3.24 -14.14 -38.94
N ALA A 342 -4.00 -15.10 -38.40
CA ALA A 342 -4.16 -16.44 -38.98
C ALA A 342 -5.58 -16.99 -38.79
N PRO A 343 -6.12 -17.74 -39.78
CA PRO A 343 -7.40 -18.44 -39.63
C PRO A 343 -7.36 -19.51 -38.53
N GLY A 344 -8.52 -19.94 -38.04
CA GLY A 344 -8.68 -21.00 -37.05
C GLY A 344 -9.12 -20.51 -35.68
N GLU A 345 -9.04 -21.38 -34.68
CA GLU A 345 -9.43 -21.09 -33.30
C GLU A 345 -8.26 -20.51 -32.50
N SER A 346 -8.56 -19.52 -31.66
CA SER A 346 -7.61 -18.89 -30.75
C SER A 346 -8.35 -18.40 -29.50
N VAL A 347 -7.59 -18.05 -28.46
CA VAL A 347 -8.12 -17.46 -27.24
C VAL A 347 -7.65 -16.01 -27.17
N LEU A 348 -8.60 -15.10 -26.93
CA LEU A 348 -8.33 -13.71 -26.60
C LEU A 348 -8.38 -13.55 -25.09
N ARG A 349 -7.22 -13.31 -24.47
CA ARG A 349 -7.12 -13.04 -23.04
C ARG A 349 -7.25 -11.56 -22.81
N ILE A 350 -8.18 -11.19 -21.94
CA ILE A 350 -8.43 -9.80 -21.57
C ILE A 350 -8.18 -9.68 -20.07
N LYS A 351 -7.36 -8.71 -19.69
CA LYS A 351 -7.09 -8.35 -18.30
C LYS A 351 -7.44 -6.89 -18.08
N LEU A 352 -7.98 -6.59 -16.90
CA LEU A 352 -8.02 -5.22 -16.40
C LEU A 352 -6.95 -5.08 -15.32
N LEU A 353 -6.11 -4.06 -15.46
CA LEU A 353 -5.05 -3.72 -14.54
C LEU A 353 -5.28 -2.30 -13.99
N SER A 354 -4.69 -1.98 -12.84
CA SER A 354 -4.54 -0.59 -12.42
C SER A 354 -3.71 0.20 -13.44
N PRO A 355 -3.85 1.54 -13.52
CA PRO A 355 -3.04 2.38 -14.41
C PRO A 355 -1.52 2.17 -14.28
N ASN A 356 -1.03 1.89 -13.07
CA ASN A 356 0.38 1.59 -12.82
C ASN A 356 0.75 0.10 -12.99
N GLU A 357 -0.18 -0.74 -13.44
CA GLU A 357 -0.04 -2.19 -13.67
C GLU A 357 0.36 -3.03 -12.45
N GLU A 358 0.33 -2.47 -11.23
CA GLU A 358 0.71 -3.15 -9.99
C GLU A 358 -0.43 -3.99 -9.37
N LEU A 359 -1.65 -3.84 -9.87
CA LEU A 359 -2.85 -4.54 -9.36
C LEU A 359 -3.67 -5.09 -10.53
N GLU A 360 -3.84 -6.42 -10.56
CA GLU A 360 -4.76 -7.08 -11.48
C GLU A 360 -6.17 -7.08 -10.87
N ILE A 361 -7.12 -6.48 -11.59
CA ILE A 361 -8.53 -6.37 -11.18
C ILE A 361 -9.24 -7.69 -11.49
N GLY A 362 -8.91 -8.29 -12.63
CA GLY A 362 -9.42 -9.58 -13.06
C GLY A 362 -9.06 -9.87 -14.52
N GLN A 363 -9.43 -11.06 -14.97
CA GLN A 363 -9.17 -11.52 -16.32
C GLN A 363 -10.29 -12.41 -16.85
N ILE A 364 -10.49 -12.39 -18.17
CA ILE A 364 -11.37 -13.29 -18.89
C ILE A 364 -10.69 -13.85 -20.13
N GLU A 365 -11.11 -15.05 -20.52
CA GLU A 365 -10.69 -15.69 -21.77
C GLU A 365 -11.89 -15.80 -22.71
N LEU A 366 -11.79 -15.20 -23.89
CA LEU A 366 -12.80 -15.27 -24.93
C LEU A 366 -12.32 -16.22 -26.04
N PRO A 367 -12.99 -17.36 -26.27
CA PRO A 367 -12.70 -18.20 -27.42
C PRO A 367 -13.10 -17.47 -28.70
N VAL A 368 -12.16 -17.36 -29.64
CA VAL A 368 -12.36 -16.68 -30.92
C VAL A 368 -12.17 -17.68 -32.06
N ARG A 369 -13.17 -17.78 -32.93
CA ARG A 369 -13.11 -18.56 -34.16
C ARG A 369 -12.96 -17.64 -35.36
N SER A 370 -11.87 -17.80 -36.11
CA SER A 370 -11.61 -17.01 -37.31
C SER A 370 -11.75 -17.85 -38.58
N THR A 371 -12.61 -17.41 -39.48
CA THR A 371 -12.79 -18.01 -40.82
C THR A 371 -12.28 -17.11 -41.94
N ALA A 372 -11.57 -16.02 -41.61
CA ALA A 372 -11.08 -15.06 -42.59
C ALA A 372 -10.16 -15.76 -43.61
N ILE A 373 -10.55 -15.74 -44.88
CA ILE A 373 -9.79 -16.33 -45.99
C ILE A 373 -8.51 -15.52 -46.18
N SER A 374 -7.35 -16.19 -46.23
CA SER A 374 -6.08 -15.53 -46.53
C SER A 374 -6.17 -14.83 -47.89
N GLY A 375 -5.86 -13.53 -47.95
CA GLY A 375 -5.94 -12.75 -49.19
C GLY A 375 -5.10 -13.33 -50.34
N VAL A 376 -4.09 -14.15 -50.02
CA VAL A 376 -3.31 -14.91 -50.99
C VAL A 376 -4.17 -15.92 -51.75
N GLY A 377 -5.12 -16.57 -51.07
CA GLY A 377 -6.08 -17.47 -51.70
C GLY A 377 -6.99 -16.74 -52.68
N ALA A 378 -7.49 -15.56 -52.31
CA ALA A 378 -8.30 -14.73 -53.20
C ALA A 378 -7.49 -14.21 -54.42
N ALA A 379 -6.23 -13.80 -54.21
CA ALA A 379 -5.34 -13.39 -55.29
C ALA A 379 -4.99 -14.56 -56.22
N LEU A 380 -4.68 -15.74 -55.68
CA LEU A 380 -4.45 -16.97 -56.45
C LEU A 380 -5.70 -17.41 -57.20
N SER A 381 -6.90 -17.29 -56.61
CA SER A 381 -8.15 -17.56 -57.30
C SER A 381 -8.38 -16.55 -58.42
N ALA A 382 -8.11 -15.27 -58.20
CA ALA A 382 -8.22 -14.23 -59.23
C ALA A 382 -7.24 -14.48 -60.38
N ILE A 383 -5.97 -14.78 -60.07
CA ILE A 383 -4.95 -15.16 -61.07
C ILE A 383 -5.35 -16.44 -61.80
N SER A 384 -5.84 -17.46 -61.10
CA SER A 384 -6.29 -18.72 -61.70
C SER A 384 -7.48 -18.50 -62.63
N ILE A 385 -8.46 -17.69 -62.23
CA ILE A 385 -9.60 -17.30 -63.07
C ILE A 385 -9.11 -16.53 -64.30
N LEU A 386 -8.19 -15.58 -64.12
CA LEU A 386 -7.62 -14.79 -65.22
C LEU A 386 -6.89 -15.70 -66.22
N PHE A 387 -6.08 -16.63 -65.71
CA PHE A 387 -5.39 -17.64 -66.51
C PHE A 387 -6.38 -18.53 -67.25
N LEU A 388 -7.44 -19.00 -66.59
CA LEU A 388 -8.49 -19.82 -67.20
C LEU A 388 -9.18 -19.06 -68.34
N LEU A 389 -9.52 -17.79 -68.12
CA LEU A 389 -10.14 -16.92 -69.14
C LEU A 389 -9.22 -16.68 -70.34
N LEU A 390 -7.92 -16.42 -70.10
CA LEU A 390 -6.94 -16.29 -71.18
C LEU A 390 -6.80 -17.60 -71.97
N TRP A 391 -6.72 -18.73 -71.27
CA TRP A 391 -6.56 -20.04 -71.89
C TRP A 391 -7.78 -20.42 -72.74
N TRP A 392 -8.99 -20.19 -72.24
CA TRP A 392 -10.23 -20.46 -72.96
C TRP A 392 -10.34 -19.61 -74.24
N SER A 393 -10.01 -18.32 -74.13
CA SER A 393 -9.96 -17.39 -75.29
C SER A 393 -8.97 -17.84 -76.36
N HIS A 394 -7.77 -18.27 -75.95
CA HIS A 394 -6.74 -18.76 -76.88
C HIS A 394 -7.15 -20.06 -77.57
N THR A 395 -7.73 -21.00 -76.83
CA THR A 395 -8.11 -22.33 -77.35
C THR A 395 -9.30 -22.23 -78.31
N HIS A 396 -10.28 -21.37 -78.02
CA HIS A 396 -11.44 -21.14 -78.89
C HIS A 396 -11.06 -20.35 -80.16
N ARG A 397 -10.04 -19.48 -80.10
CA ARG A 397 -9.49 -18.81 -81.30
C ARG A 397 -8.72 -19.74 -82.23
N ARG A 398 -8.09 -20.80 -81.71
CA ARG A 398 -7.40 -21.81 -82.55
C ARG A 398 -8.39 -22.71 -83.31
N ARG A 399 -9.53 -23.07 -82.72
CA ARG A 399 -10.58 -23.84 -83.43
C ARG A 399 -11.18 -23.10 -84.63
N LYS A 400 -11.27 -21.76 -84.59
CA LYS A 400 -11.72 -20.95 -85.75
C LYS A 400 -10.69 -20.85 -86.89
N ARG A 401 -9.46 -21.38 -86.74
CA ARG A 401 -8.48 -21.46 -87.84
C ARG A 401 -8.38 -22.85 -88.47
N ASP A 402 -8.92 -23.88 -87.84
CA ASP A 402 -8.92 -25.25 -88.38
C ASP A 402 -10.21 -25.59 -89.16
N GLU A 403 -11.32 -24.86 -88.97
CA GLU A 403 -12.52 -24.99 -89.84
C GLU A 403 -12.34 -24.36 -91.23
N ALA A 404 -11.28 -23.58 -91.47
CA ALA A 404 -10.99 -23.01 -92.80
C ALA A 404 -10.10 -23.91 -93.69
N ARG A 405 -9.71 -25.10 -93.22
CA ARG A 405 -8.82 -26.03 -93.98
C ARG A 405 -9.45 -27.38 -94.33
N SER A 406 -10.72 -27.63 -93.98
CA SER A 406 -11.41 -28.89 -94.27
C SER A 406 -12.48 -28.80 -95.37
N ALA A 407 -12.41 -27.78 -96.23
CA ALA A 407 -13.32 -27.57 -97.37
C ALA A 407 -12.73 -28.03 -98.72
N GLY A 408 -11.89 -29.06 -98.72
CA GLY A 408 -11.39 -29.66 -99.95
C GLY A 408 -10.66 -30.96 -99.67
N ASP A 409 -11.38 -32.09 -99.73
CA ASP A 409 -11.27 -33.05 -100.83
C ASP A 409 -12.05 -34.35 -100.51
N HIS A 410 -12.40 -35.12 -101.56
CA HIS A 410 -12.97 -36.49 -101.63
C HIS A 410 -14.43 -36.63 -102.12
N PRO A 411 -14.80 -37.76 -102.77
CA PRO A 411 -14.41 -38.19 -104.12
C PRO A 411 -15.64 -38.59 -104.97
N THR A 412 -15.43 -38.82 -106.26
CA THR A 412 -16.42 -39.30 -107.24
C THR A 412 -16.99 -40.69 -106.91
N LEU A 413 -18.31 -40.80 -106.77
CA LEU A 413 -19.06 -42.07 -106.75
C LEU A 413 -19.74 -42.27 -108.11
N GLY A 414 -19.33 -43.35 -108.80
CA GLY A 414 -20.02 -43.88 -109.97
C GLY A 414 -21.26 -44.68 -109.58
N SER A 415 -22.30 -44.54 -110.39
CA SER A 415 -23.65 -45.11 -110.24
C SER A 415 -23.72 -46.64 -110.23
N PRO A 416 -24.68 -47.25 -109.53
CA PRO A 416 -25.11 -48.64 -109.75
C PRO A 416 -26.28 -48.74 -110.76
N PRO A 417 -26.45 -49.87 -111.47
CA PRO A 417 -27.56 -50.08 -112.39
C PRO A 417 -28.84 -50.56 -111.68
N GLN A 418 -29.98 -50.17 -112.26
CA GLN A 418 -31.33 -50.58 -111.91
C GLN A 418 -31.63 -52.04 -112.30
N GLN A 419 -32.53 -52.68 -111.55
CA GLN A 419 -33.39 -53.77 -112.04
C GLN A 419 -34.82 -53.61 -111.46
N PRO A 420 -35.88 -53.81 -112.26
CA PRO A 420 -37.27 -53.76 -111.79
C PRO A 420 -37.88 -55.17 -111.58
N THR A 421 -38.76 -55.23 -110.56
CA THR A 421 -39.97 -56.06 -110.37
C THR A 421 -40.08 -57.45 -111.02
N ASN A 422 -40.16 -58.50 -110.18
CA ASN A 422 -41.43 -59.15 -109.79
C ASN A 422 -41.23 -60.09 -108.60
#